data_AF-K1S087-F1
#
_entry.id   AF-K1S087-F1
#
_cell.length_a   1.000
_cell.length_b   1.000
_cell.length_c   1.000
_cell.angle_alpha   90.00
_cell.angle_beta   90.00
_cell.angle_gamma   90.00
#
_symmetry.space_group_name_H-M   'P 1'
#
loop_
_entity.id
_entity.type
_entity.pdbx_description
1 polymer ?
#
loop_
_entity_poly.entity_id
_entity_poly.type
_entity_poly.pdbx_seq_one_letter_code
_entity_poly.pdbx_strand_id
1 'polypeptide(L)'
;MKNRDKILDYFDNVADGTIVSANDMYEHGFERMNQEAFFRAVERLSDEGEIIRVGRGMYIKKSDAQGDITELLLNYFFGEDNSSGMFTGIHLYNKYSLTNVKSDNISLYSNVCKQSVCHIGNIEVKRPAVELDFDNTRIIEAMEIFQNYFDIPELDKTKFARYAKQFDKGL
;
A
#
# COMPACT_ATOMS: atom_id res chain seq x y z
N MET A 1 7.89 13.39 -30.90
CA MET A 1 6.90 12.63 -30.11
C MET A 1 6.20 13.59 -29.17
N LYS A 2 4.85 13.65 -29.16
CA LYS A 2 4.13 14.56 -28.27
C LYS A 2 4.26 14.06 -26.82
N ASN A 3 4.11 14.95 -25.84
CA ASN A 3 4.22 14.61 -24.42
C ASN A 3 3.21 13.52 -24.00
N ARG A 4 2.02 13.51 -24.61
CA ARG A 4 1.00 12.46 -24.45
C ARG A 4 1.54 11.08 -24.80
N ASP A 5 2.11 10.93 -26.01
CA ASP A 5 2.57 9.64 -26.53
C ASP A 5 3.68 9.06 -25.65
N LYS A 6 4.54 9.91 -25.08
CA LYS A 6 5.59 9.48 -24.13
C LYS A 6 5.03 8.92 -22.83
N ILE A 7 3.95 9.51 -22.30
CA ILE A 7 3.32 9.03 -21.08
C ILE A 7 2.64 7.69 -21.35
N LEU A 8 1.94 7.54 -22.47
CA LEU A 8 1.35 6.25 -22.87
C LEU A 8 2.41 5.17 -23.05
N ASP A 9 3.49 5.48 -23.78
CA ASP A 9 4.61 4.57 -23.97
C ASP A 9 5.23 4.13 -22.62
N TYR A 10 5.30 5.02 -21.63
CA TYR A 10 5.72 4.64 -20.27
C TYR A 10 4.78 3.57 -19.68
N PHE A 11 3.46 3.77 -19.74
CA PHE A 11 2.49 2.78 -19.24
C PHE A 11 2.52 1.48 -20.04
N ASP A 12 2.75 1.50 -21.35
CA ASP A 12 2.84 0.28 -22.15
C ASP A 12 4.05 -0.58 -21.75
N ASN A 13 5.14 0.05 -21.29
CA ASN A 13 6.40 -0.61 -20.94
C ASN A 13 6.54 -1.04 -19.47
N VAL A 14 5.66 -0.62 -18.54
CA VAL A 14 5.67 -1.20 -17.18
C VAL A 14 5.13 -2.63 -17.19
N ALA A 15 5.39 -3.44 -16.17
CA ALA A 15 4.79 -4.78 -16.09
C ALA A 15 3.27 -4.69 -15.85
N ASP A 16 2.53 -5.71 -16.28
CA ASP A 16 1.10 -5.80 -15.99
C ASP A 16 0.86 -5.90 -14.47
N GLY A 17 -0.19 -5.25 -13.99
CA GLY A 17 -0.50 -5.14 -12.56
C GLY A 17 0.36 -4.13 -11.79
N THR A 18 1.15 -3.29 -12.48
CA THR A 18 1.98 -2.27 -11.82
C THR A 18 1.14 -1.03 -11.48
N ILE A 19 1.16 -0.62 -10.20
CA ILE A 19 0.70 0.71 -9.78
C ILE A 19 1.78 1.75 -10.12
N VAL A 20 1.41 2.78 -10.87
CA VAL A 20 2.28 3.90 -11.22
C VAL A 20 1.89 5.13 -10.39
N SER A 21 2.83 5.62 -9.59
CA SER A 21 2.77 6.91 -8.92
C SER A 21 3.16 8.02 -9.89
N ALA A 22 2.27 9.00 -10.10
CA ALA A 22 2.52 10.11 -11.01
C ALA A 22 3.68 11.00 -10.54
N ASN A 23 3.90 11.12 -9.23
CA ASN A 23 5.05 11.85 -8.69
C ASN A 23 6.36 11.13 -9.03
N ASP A 24 6.42 9.82 -8.81
CA ASP A 24 7.65 9.05 -9.07
C ASP A 24 7.93 8.98 -10.57
N MET A 25 6.89 8.82 -11.40
CA MET A 25 6.99 8.93 -12.85
C MET A 25 7.54 10.29 -13.28
N TYR A 26 7.08 11.39 -12.67
CA TYR A 26 7.60 12.73 -12.97
C TYR A 26 9.10 12.85 -12.64
N GLU A 27 9.47 12.49 -11.41
CA GLU A 27 10.84 12.55 -10.88
C GLU A 27 11.83 11.71 -11.71
N HIS A 28 11.42 10.55 -12.22
CA HIS A 28 12.34 9.61 -12.88
C HIS A 28 12.32 9.65 -14.42
N GLY A 29 11.33 10.30 -15.04
CA GLY A 29 11.17 10.25 -16.50
C GLY A 29 10.73 11.54 -17.18
N PHE A 30 10.18 12.52 -16.44
CA PHE A 30 9.49 13.66 -17.04
C PHE A 30 9.85 15.03 -16.44
N GLU A 31 10.90 15.14 -15.62
CA GLU A 31 11.36 16.41 -15.00
C GLU A 31 11.61 17.55 -16.00
N ARG A 32 11.97 17.23 -17.26
CA ARG A 32 12.18 18.22 -18.32
C ARG A 32 10.87 18.88 -18.80
N MET A 33 9.73 18.33 -18.41
CA MET A 33 8.41 18.90 -18.70
C MET A 33 7.99 19.80 -17.53
N ASN A 34 7.24 20.86 -17.83
CA ASN A 34 6.59 21.64 -16.78
C ASN A 34 5.68 20.71 -15.95
N GLN A 35 5.85 20.74 -14.63
CA GLN A 35 5.17 19.84 -13.69
C GLN A 35 3.65 19.92 -13.79
N GLU A 36 3.09 21.13 -13.86
CA GLU A 36 1.64 21.33 -13.97
C GLU A 36 1.10 20.82 -15.32
N ALA A 37 1.87 20.99 -16.39
CA ALA A 37 1.53 20.46 -17.72
C ALA A 37 1.57 18.93 -17.74
N PHE A 38 2.53 18.32 -17.04
CA PHE A 38 2.64 16.87 -16.90
C PHE A 38 1.44 16.29 -16.16
N PHE A 39 1.12 16.79 -14.95
CA PHE A 39 -0.01 16.27 -14.18
C PHE A 39 -1.34 16.47 -14.92
N ARG A 40 -1.53 17.61 -15.60
CA ARG A 40 -2.70 17.81 -16.46
C ARG A 40 -2.78 16.82 -17.61
N ALA A 41 -1.65 16.43 -18.21
CA ALA A 41 -1.63 15.44 -19.27
C ALA A 41 -1.99 14.03 -18.74
N VAL A 42 -1.48 13.66 -17.56
CA VAL A 42 -1.82 12.38 -16.90
C VAL A 42 -3.30 12.31 -16.55
N GLU A 43 -3.86 13.35 -15.91
CA GLU A 43 -5.28 13.38 -15.57
C GLU A 43 -6.16 13.30 -16.83
N ARG A 44 -5.79 14.02 -17.90
CA ARG A 44 -6.50 13.94 -19.17
C ARG A 44 -6.48 12.53 -19.78
N LEU A 45 -5.36 11.81 -19.70
CA LEU A 45 -5.29 10.41 -20.16
C LEU A 45 -6.19 9.49 -19.34
N SER A 46 -6.30 9.75 -18.03
CA SER A 46 -7.25 9.04 -17.17
C SER A 46 -8.70 9.36 -17.54
N ASP A 47 -9.04 10.63 -17.79
CA ASP A 47 -10.38 11.06 -18.20
C ASP A 47 -10.78 10.47 -19.57
N GLU A 48 -9.81 10.33 -20.49
CA GLU A 48 -9.97 9.67 -21.80
C GLU A 48 -10.07 8.13 -21.67
N GLY A 49 -9.81 7.55 -20.49
CA GLY A 49 -9.87 6.11 -20.24
C GLY A 49 -8.73 5.31 -20.90
N GLU A 50 -7.59 5.96 -21.13
CA GLU A 50 -6.36 5.33 -21.64
C GLU A 50 -5.54 4.70 -20.50
N ILE A 51 -5.64 5.28 -19.29
CA ILE A 51 -5.13 4.74 -18.03
C ILE A 51 -6.24 4.80 -16.99
N ILE A 52 -6.17 3.99 -15.94
CA ILE A 52 -7.20 3.96 -14.90
C ILE A 52 -6.64 4.52 -13.61
N ARG A 53 -7.32 5.53 -13.06
CA ARG A 53 -7.00 6.08 -11.75
C ARG A 53 -7.52 5.15 -10.65
N VAL A 54 -6.61 4.69 -9.79
CA VAL A 54 -6.93 3.83 -8.64
C VAL A 54 -6.83 4.57 -7.31
N GLY A 55 -6.13 5.71 -7.29
CA GLY A 55 -5.97 6.55 -6.11
C GLY A 55 -5.55 7.97 -6.49
N ARG A 56 -5.35 8.84 -5.51
CA ARG A 56 -4.86 10.20 -5.80
C ARG A 56 -3.42 10.14 -6.30
N GLY A 57 -3.22 10.48 -7.58
CA GLY A 57 -1.90 10.43 -8.21
C GLY A 57 -1.39 9.01 -8.48
N MET A 58 -2.26 8.00 -8.43
CA MET A 58 -1.92 6.60 -8.66
C MET A 58 -2.78 6.02 -9.79
N TYR A 59 -2.13 5.37 -10.75
CA TYR A 59 -2.72 4.93 -11.99
C TYR A 59 -2.23 3.53 -12.38
N ILE A 60 -3.04 2.79 -13.14
CA ILE A 60 -2.70 1.50 -13.74
C ILE A 60 -2.95 1.53 -15.25
N LYS A 61 -2.42 0.55 -15.97
CA LYS A 61 -2.77 0.35 -17.37
C LYS A 61 -4.25 -0.01 -17.50
N LYS A 62 -4.84 0.35 -18.63
CA LYS A 62 -6.22 -0.02 -18.96
C LYS A 62 -6.47 -1.54 -18.97
N SER A 63 -5.49 -2.33 -19.41
CA SER A 63 -5.56 -3.79 -19.42
C SER A 63 -5.75 -4.39 -18.03
N ASP A 64 -5.22 -3.74 -17.00
CA ASP A 64 -5.20 -4.23 -15.62
C ASP A 64 -6.53 -3.95 -14.88
N ALA A 65 -7.42 -3.17 -15.49
CA ALA A 65 -8.69 -2.74 -14.89
C ALA A 65 -9.65 -3.89 -14.57
N GLN A 66 -9.44 -5.07 -15.16
CA GLN A 66 -10.25 -6.26 -14.90
C GLN A 66 -9.80 -7.06 -13.68
N GLY A 67 -8.61 -6.77 -13.14
CA GLY A 67 -8.07 -7.44 -11.96
C GLY A 67 -8.63 -6.90 -10.64
N ASP A 68 -8.18 -7.49 -9.52
CA ASP A 68 -8.49 -6.96 -8.19
C ASP A 68 -7.61 -5.75 -7.87
N ILE A 69 -8.17 -4.55 -8.03
CA ILE A 69 -7.49 -3.28 -7.75
C ILE A 69 -6.99 -3.22 -6.30
N THR A 70 -7.71 -3.83 -5.36
CA THR A 70 -7.29 -3.88 -3.95
C THR A 70 -6.00 -4.67 -3.83
N GLU A 71 -5.92 -5.84 -4.48
CA GLU A 71 -4.72 -6.67 -4.50
C GLU A 71 -3.53 -5.94 -5.14
N LEU A 72 -3.74 -5.22 -6.25
CA LEU A 72 -2.68 -4.42 -6.88
C LEU A 72 -2.16 -3.32 -5.96
N LEU A 73 -3.06 -2.62 -5.26
CA LEU A 73 -2.69 -1.59 -4.29
C LEU A 73 -1.92 -2.21 -3.11
N LEU A 74 -2.36 -3.35 -2.58
CA LEU A 74 -1.65 -4.04 -1.51
C LEU A 74 -0.25 -4.45 -1.98
N ASN A 75 -0.11 -5.09 -3.14
CA ASN A 75 1.19 -5.47 -3.69
C ASN A 75 2.13 -4.26 -3.83
N TYR A 76 1.61 -3.12 -4.29
CA TYR A 76 2.37 -1.87 -4.36
C TYR A 76 2.87 -1.39 -2.98
N PHE A 77 2.01 -1.39 -1.95
CA PHE A 77 2.41 -0.90 -0.63
C PHE A 77 3.25 -1.88 0.18
N PHE A 78 3.06 -3.18 -0.01
CA PHE A 78 3.87 -4.20 0.62
C PHE A 78 5.24 -4.33 -0.05
N GLY A 79 5.35 -3.93 -1.32
CA GLY A 79 6.59 -4.05 -2.09
C GLY A 79 6.93 -5.50 -2.42
N GLU A 80 8.06 -5.70 -3.11
CA GLU A 80 8.55 -7.04 -3.42
C GLU A 80 8.85 -7.81 -2.12
N ASP A 81 8.44 -9.08 -2.08
CA ASP A 81 8.59 -9.98 -0.93
C ASP A 81 8.01 -9.46 0.40
N ASN A 82 7.03 -8.53 0.34
CA ASN A 82 6.45 -7.85 1.51
C ASN A 82 7.48 -7.06 2.35
N SER A 83 8.57 -6.63 1.72
CA SER A 83 9.69 -5.95 2.39
C SER A 83 9.38 -4.53 2.85
N SER A 84 8.31 -3.92 2.32
CA SER A 84 8.02 -2.50 2.48
C SER A 84 6.74 -2.22 3.26
N GLY A 85 5.98 -3.24 3.69
CA GLY A 85 4.72 -3.02 4.38
C GLY A 85 4.31 -4.10 5.37
N MET A 86 3.46 -3.72 6.32
CA MET A 86 2.84 -4.64 7.29
C MET A 86 1.40 -4.21 7.58
N PHE A 87 0.52 -5.19 7.78
CA PHE A 87 -0.83 -4.88 8.24
C PHE A 87 -0.82 -4.30 9.65
N THR A 88 -1.83 -3.48 9.96
CA THR A 88 -2.17 -3.02 11.31
C THR A 88 -3.64 -3.31 11.61
N GLY A 89 -4.06 -3.09 12.86
CA GLY A 89 -5.45 -3.26 13.26
C GLY A 89 -6.00 -4.67 13.00
N ILE A 90 -7.25 -4.74 12.52
CA ILE A 90 -8.01 -6.00 12.38
C ILE A 90 -7.30 -7.03 11.49
N HIS A 91 -6.62 -6.60 10.42
CA HIS A 91 -5.91 -7.51 9.52
C HIS A 91 -4.67 -8.12 10.19
N LEU A 92 -3.93 -7.33 10.98
CA LEU A 92 -2.83 -7.81 11.81
C LEU A 92 -3.31 -8.79 12.90
N TYR A 93 -4.41 -8.46 13.57
CA TYR A 93 -4.96 -9.32 14.62
C TYR A 93 -5.45 -10.65 14.06
N ASN A 94 -6.08 -10.64 12.88
CA ASN A 94 -6.50 -11.85 12.17
C ASN A 94 -5.29 -12.70 11.72
N LYS A 95 -4.19 -12.09 11.26
CA LYS A 95 -2.93 -12.80 10.93
C LYS A 95 -2.47 -13.69 12.08
N TYR A 96 -2.59 -13.20 13.32
CA TYR A 96 -2.22 -13.93 14.54
C TYR A 96 -3.40 -14.64 15.22
N SER A 97 -4.56 -14.70 14.58
CA SER A 97 -5.80 -15.32 15.10
C SER A 97 -6.26 -14.75 16.46
N LEU A 98 -5.93 -13.51 16.77
CA LEU A 98 -6.25 -12.86 18.05
C LEU A 98 -7.73 -12.45 18.16
N THR A 99 -8.41 -12.32 17.01
CA THR A 99 -9.84 -12.08 16.91
C THR A 99 -10.39 -12.78 15.66
N ASN A 100 -11.70 -13.00 15.61
CA ASN A 100 -12.40 -13.47 14.41
C ASN A 100 -13.17 -12.35 13.71
N VAL A 101 -13.19 -11.14 14.29
CA VAL A 101 -13.86 -9.97 13.71
C VAL A 101 -13.25 -9.67 12.35
N LYS A 102 -14.10 -9.47 11.34
CA LYS A 102 -13.73 -9.08 9.99
C LYS A 102 -13.94 -7.58 9.81
N SER A 103 -13.12 -6.99 8.94
CA SER A 103 -13.19 -5.57 8.60
C SER A 103 -12.98 -5.44 7.10
N ASP A 104 -13.88 -4.72 6.45
CA ASP A 104 -13.68 -4.32 5.06
C ASP A 104 -12.61 -3.23 4.95
N ASN A 105 -12.40 -2.44 6.01
CA ASN A 105 -11.33 -1.45 6.05
C ASN A 105 -9.98 -2.14 6.31
N ILE A 106 -9.01 -1.83 5.44
CA ILE A 106 -7.65 -2.33 5.52
C ILE A 106 -6.77 -1.20 6.05
N SER A 107 -5.97 -1.50 7.08
CA SER A 107 -4.99 -0.58 7.62
C SER A 107 -3.62 -1.21 7.54
N LEU A 108 -2.62 -0.47 7.08
CA LEU A 108 -1.25 -0.95 6.96
C LEU A 108 -0.22 0.17 7.13
N TYR A 109 0.98 -0.20 7.55
CA TYR A 109 2.16 0.63 7.40
C TYR A 109 2.86 0.32 6.08
N SER A 110 3.43 1.35 5.44
CA SER A 110 4.27 1.16 4.27
C SER A 110 5.39 2.20 4.15
N ASN A 111 6.61 1.74 3.86
CA ASN A 111 7.76 2.59 3.54
C ASN A 111 7.56 3.39 2.24
N VAL A 112 6.72 2.87 1.34
CA VAL A 112 6.38 3.51 0.05
C VAL A 112 5.53 4.76 0.25
N CYS A 113 4.81 4.86 1.38
CA CYS A 113 3.97 6.01 1.67
C CYS A 113 4.82 7.24 2.02
N LYS A 114 4.93 8.20 1.11
CA LYS A 114 5.67 9.46 1.33
C LYS A 114 4.97 10.39 2.35
N GLN A 115 3.64 10.35 2.42
CA GLN A 115 2.80 11.18 3.33
C GLN A 115 2.59 10.49 4.67
N SER A 116 2.21 11.23 5.73
CA SER A 116 1.95 10.63 7.05
C SER A 116 0.82 9.58 6.99
N VAL A 117 -0.25 9.89 6.25
CA VAL A 117 -1.40 9.01 6.01
C VAL A 117 -1.90 9.20 4.58
N CYS A 118 -2.24 8.09 3.91
CA CYS A 118 -2.90 8.06 2.61
C CYS A 118 -4.17 7.21 2.70
N HIS A 119 -5.26 7.66 2.08
CA HIS A 119 -6.52 6.91 1.99
C HIS A 119 -6.85 6.63 0.53
N ILE A 120 -7.12 5.36 0.22
CA ILE A 120 -7.49 4.90 -1.12
C ILE A 120 -8.62 3.88 -0.98
N GLY A 121 -9.85 4.29 -1.29
CA GLY A 121 -11.03 3.46 -1.04
C GLY A 121 -11.14 3.08 0.45
N ASN A 122 -11.15 1.79 0.72
CA ASN A 122 -11.17 1.18 2.06
C ASN A 122 -9.77 0.96 2.67
N ILE A 123 -8.69 1.37 1.99
CA ILE A 123 -7.31 1.21 2.44
C ILE A 123 -6.80 2.50 3.08
N GLU A 124 -6.37 2.39 4.34
CA GLU A 124 -5.58 3.40 5.05
C GLU A 124 -4.12 2.94 5.10
N VAL A 125 -3.22 3.74 4.52
CA VAL A 125 -1.79 3.52 4.55
C VAL A 125 -1.15 4.60 5.41
N LYS A 126 -0.44 4.19 6.45
CA LYS A 126 0.32 5.09 7.31
C LYS A 126 1.81 4.95 7.01
N ARG A 127 2.53 6.06 7.02
CA ARG A 127 4.00 5.99 7.00
C ARG A 127 4.50 5.53 8.37
N PRO A 128 5.32 4.48 8.44
CA PRO A 128 5.85 4.03 9.72
C PRO A 128 6.85 5.05 10.29
N ALA A 129 6.90 5.16 11.61
CA ALA A 129 7.84 6.07 12.30
C ALA A 129 9.29 5.59 12.20
N VAL A 130 9.49 4.28 12.05
CA VAL A 130 10.77 3.62 11.79
C VAL A 130 10.62 2.86 10.48
N GLU A 131 11.61 2.96 9.59
CA GLU A 131 11.59 2.25 8.32
C GLU A 131 11.47 0.74 8.55
N LEU A 132 10.51 0.11 7.88
CA LEU A 132 10.29 -1.33 7.99
C LEU A 132 11.41 -2.08 7.30
N ASP A 133 11.91 -3.12 7.95
CA ASP A 133 12.80 -4.11 7.36
C ASP A 133 12.42 -5.51 7.85
N PHE A 134 13.09 -6.53 7.31
CA PHE A 134 12.82 -7.93 7.66
C PHE A 134 12.98 -8.21 9.17
N ASP A 135 13.95 -7.56 9.82
CA ASP A 135 14.30 -7.82 11.21
C ASP A 135 13.35 -7.12 12.19
N ASN A 136 12.97 -5.89 11.88
CA ASN A 136 12.21 -5.03 12.78
C ASN A 136 10.68 -5.16 12.61
N THR A 137 10.19 -5.61 11.45
CA THR A 137 8.75 -5.68 11.17
C THR A 137 8.01 -6.53 12.20
N ARG A 138 8.60 -7.68 12.58
CA ARG A 138 8.01 -8.56 13.60
C ARG A 138 7.90 -7.89 14.98
N ILE A 139 8.88 -7.06 15.34
CA ILE A 139 8.88 -6.32 16.61
C ILE A 139 7.79 -5.25 16.58
N ILE A 140 7.66 -4.54 15.47
CA ILE A 140 6.64 -3.49 15.29
C ILE A 140 5.24 -4.11 15.31
N GLU A 141 5.03 -5.27 14.67
CA GLU A 141 3.77 -6.02 14.77
C GLU A 141 3.40 -6.38 16.22
N ALA A 142 4.37 -6.85 17.00
CA ALA A 142 4.15 -7.16 18.41
C ALA A 142 3.82 -5.91 19.23
N MET A 143 4.51 -4.80 18.98
CA MET A 143 4.22 -3.52 19.62
C MET A 143 2.82 -3.03 19.29
N GLU A 144 2.40 -3.12 18.02
CA GLU A 144 1.04 -2.80 17.58
C GLU A 144 -0.02 -3.64 18.32
N ILE A 145 0.24 -4.94 18.49
CA ILE A 145 -0.67 -5.83 19.22
C ILE A 145 -0.71 -5.49 20.72
N PHE A 146 0.44 -5.25 21.35
CA PHE A 146 0.52 -5.00 22.78
C PHE A 146 -0.03 -3.64 23.18
N GLN A 147 0.26 -2.59 22.41
CA GLN A 147 -0.24 -1.24 22.71
C GLN A 147 -1.77 -1.16 22.61
N ASN A 148 -2.37 -1.94 21.70
CA ASN A 148 -3.80 -1.95 21.44
C ASN A 148 -4.54 -3.07 22.18
N TYR A 149 -3.93 -3.77 23.14
CA TYR A 149 -4.50 -4.97 23.79
C TYR A 149 -5.96 -4.80 24.24
N PHE A 150 -6.30 -3.66 24.83
CA PHE A 150 -7.66 -3.39 25.32
C PHE A 150 -8.65 -3.00 24.21
N ASP A 151 -8.14 -2.60 23.05
CA ASP A 151 -8.93 -2.13 21.90
C ASP A 151 -9.12 -3.21 20.83
N ILE A 152 -8.47 -4.38 20.96
CA ILE A 152 -8.70 -5.53 20.07
C ILE A 152 -10.13 -6.05 20.30
N PRO A 153 -11.02 -5.99 19.28
CA PRO A 153 -12.39 -6.43 19.45
C PRO A 153 -12.46 -7.95 19.59
N GLU A 154 -13.28 -8.43 20.52
CA GLU A 154 -13.49 -9.87 20.76
C GLU A 154 -12.17 -10.65 20.94
N LEU A 155 -11.19 -10.05 21.63
CA LEU A 155 -9.87 -10.63 21.84
C LEU A 155 -9.95 -12.05 22.46
N ASP A 156 -9.37 -13.01 21.75
CA ASP A 156 -9.09 -14.35 22.27
C ASP A 156 -7.85 -14.30 23.18
N LYS A 157 -8.11 -14.12 24.48
CA LYS A 157 -7.07 -14.02 25.52
C LYS A 157 -6.16 -15.25 25.58
N THR A 158 -6.64 -16.43 25.22
CA THR A 158 -5.85 -17.67 25.24
C THR A 158 -4.84 -17.66 24.11
N LYS A 159 -5.29 -17.32 22.89
CA LYS A 159 -4.40 -17.18 21.74
C LYS A 159 -3.42 -16.02 21.90
N PHE A 160 -3.86 -14.91 22.49
CA PHE A 160 -2.97 -13.81 22.83
C PHE A 160 -1.86 -14.23 23.80
N ALA A 161 -2.19 -14.92 24.89
CA ALA A 161 -1.18 -15.40 25.84
C ALA A 161 -0.17 -16.35 25.17
N ARG A 162 -0.64 -17.19 24.23
CA ARG A 162 0.23 -18.06 23.43
C ARG A 162 1.13 -17.26 22.50
N TYR A 163 0.59 -16.26 21.79
CA TYR A 163 1.34 -15.35 20.93
C TYR A 163 2.44 -14.64 21.71
N ALA A 164 2.12 -14.02 22.85
CA ALA A 164 3.09 -13.32 23.70
C ALA A 164 4.23 -14.24 24.16
N LYS A 165 3.90 -15.49 24.54
CA LYS A 165 4.90 -16.50 24.92
C LYS A 165 5.78 -16.96 23.76
N GLN A 166 5.27 -16.97 22.52
CA GLN A 166 6.07 -17.30 21.33
C GLN A 166 7.01 -16.16 20.98
N PHE A 167 6.51 -14.93 21.02
CA PHE A 167 7.30 -13.73 20.80
C PHE A 167 8.50 -13.62 21.76
N ASP A 168 8.28 -13.84 23.06
CA ASP A 168 9.35 -13.86 24.09
C ASP A 168 10.46 -14.89 23.78
N LYS A 169 10.11 -15.99 23.11
CA LYS A 169 11.06 -17.05 22.73
C LYS A 169 11.77 -16.80 21.41
N GLY A 170 11.48 -15.70 20.72
CA GLY A 170 11.96 -15.45 19.36
C GLY A 170 11.35 -16.40 18.32
N LEU A 171 10.22 -17.07 18.63
CA LEU A 171 9.51 -18.01 17.75
C LEU A 171 8.38 -17.39 16.93
#